data_AF-A0A972S4J7-F1
#
_entry.id   AF-A0A972S4J7-F1
#
_cell.length_a   1.000
_cell.length_b   1.000
_cell.length_c   1.000
_cell.angle_alpha   90.00
_cell.angle_beta   90.00
_cell.angle_gamma   90.00
#
_symmetry.space_group_name_H-M   'P 1'
#
loop_
_entity.id
_entity.type
_entity.pdbx_description
1 polymer ?
#
loop_
_entity_poly.entity_id
_entity_poly.type
_entity_poly.pdbx_seq_one_letter_code
_entity_poly.pdbx_strand_id
1 'polypeptide(L)'
;MQQKREAEAVRLAVVEMRQKMRDELDKSTDQIFDLKQGKGGVIDIEFMVQYWVLVYAHAYPELCHFSDNWRILEQVGQFGILSQADVTSLIEAYKVYRSKYHRVALQNQKPLVDQGCYQEQRAEVAAIWAKVMKGL
;
A
#
# COMPACT_ATOMS: atom_id res chain seq x y z
N MET A 1 -21.01 9.36 -5.28
CA MET A 1 -20.92 8.02 -4.65
C MET A 1 -20.76 8.23 -3.14
N GLN A 2 -21.80 8.06 -2.32
CA GLN A 2 -21.69 8.23 -0.86
C GLN A 2 -22.64 7.26 -0.13
N GLN A 3 -22.35 5.95 -0.22
CA GLN A 3 -23.01 4.95 0.61
C GLN A 3 -21.96 4.33 1.53
N LYS A 4 -22.29 4.20 2.83
CA LYS A 4 -21.47 3.48 3.80
C LYS A 4 -21.27 2.04 3.31
N ARG A 5 -20.02 1.64 3.07
CA ARG A 5 -19.67 0.27 2.71
C ARG A 5 -19.38 -0.54 3.95
N GLU A 6 -19.73 -1.82 3.93
CA GLU A 6 -19.40 -2.75 5.00
C GLU A 6 -17.90 -3.05 4.96
N ALA A 7 -17.19 -2.70 6.03
CA ALA A 7 -15.72 -2.74 6.06
C ALA A 7 -15.15 -4.12 5.75
N GLU A 8 -15.78 -5.18 6.27
CA GLU A 8 -15.31 -6.55 6.07
C GLU A 8 -15.50 -7.01 4.62
N ALA A 9 -16.65 -6.73 4.01
CA ALA A 9 -16.89 -7.05 2.60
C ALA A 9 -15.89 -6.33 1.68
N VAL A 10 -15.57 -5.06 1.96
CA VAL A 10 -14.56 -4.31 1.20
C VAL A 10 -13.17 -4.90 1.42
N ARG A 11 -12.81 -5.24 2.67
CA ARG A 11 -11.52 -5.86 3.00
C ARG A 11 -11.30 -7.15 2.22
N LEU A 12 -12.27 -8.06 2.24
CA LEU A 12 -12.21 -9.33 1.52
C LEU A 12 -12.02 -9.12 0.02
N ALA A 13 -12.80 -8.22 -0.59
CA ALA A 13 -12.67 -7.90 -2.02
C ALA A 13 -11.30 -7.30 -2.37
N VAL A 14 -10.75 -6.43 -1.52
CA VAL A 14 -9.41 -5.83 -1.70
C VAL A 14 -8.33 -6.90 -1.60
N VAL A 15 -8.42 -7.82 -0.63
CA VAL A 15 -7.47 -8.94 -0.47
C VAL A 15 -7.51 -9.88 -1.67
N GLU A 16 -8.71 -10.28 -2.10
CA GLU A 16 -8.88 -11.17 -3.25
C GLU A 16 -8.30 -10.56 -4.53
N MET A 17 -8.67 -9.32 -4.83
CA MET A 17 -8.16 -8.59 -5.99
C MET A 17 -6.63 -8.45 -5.92
N ARG A 18 -6.09 -8.13 -4.73
CA ARG A 18 -4.64 -7.97 -4.56
C ARG A 18 -3.89 -9.27 -4.78
N GLN A 19 -4.43 -10.38 -4.26
CA GLN A 19 -3.81 -11.68 -4.38
C GLN A 19 -3.75 -12.10 -5.85
N LYS A 20 -4.86 -12.00 -6.57
CA LYS A 20 -4.90 -12.30 -8.01
C LYS A 20 -3.88 -11.47 -8.81
N MET A 21 -3.80 -10.16 -8.56
CA MET A 21 -2.80 -9.31 -9.20
C MET A 21 -1.37 -9.71 -8.84
N ARG A 22 -1.12 -10.16 -7.60
CA ARG A 22 0.20 -10.64 -7.19
C ARG A 22 0.59 -11.88 -7.99
N ASP A 23 -0.30 -12.86 -8.07
CA ASP A 23 -0.02 -14.13 -8.74
C ASP A 23 0.32 -13.96 -10.22
N GLU A 24 -0.29 -12.95 -10.87
CA GLU A 24 -0.05 -12.64 -12.29
C GLU A 24 1.19 -11.75 -12.53
N LEU A 25 1.36 -10.71 -11.69
CA LEU A 25 2.27 -9.60 -11.99
C LEU A 25 3.57 -9.63 -11.18
N ASP A 26 3.60 -10.25 -10.01
CA ASP A 26 4.81 -10.33 -9.17
C ASP A 26 5.92 -11.09 -9.91
N LYS A 27 7.09 -10.45 -9.99
CA LYS A 27 8.31 -11.02 -10.60
C LYS A 27 9.40 -11.29 -9.57
N SER A 28 9.04 -11.28 -8.28
CA SER A 28 9.97 -11.62 -7.20
C SER A 28 10.41 -13.07 -7.30
N THR A 29 11.67 -13.32 -6.94
CA THR A 29 12.31 -14.63 -6.81
C THR A 29 13.17 -14.64 -5.55
N ASP A 30 13.93 -15.71 -5.32
CA ASP A 30 14.86 -15.77 -4.18
C ASP A 30 16.00 -14.74 -4.27
N GLN A 31 16.28 -14.20 -5.47
CA GLN A 31 17.37 -13.25 -5.70
C GLN A 31 16.87 -11.84 -6.03
N ILE A 32 15.63 -11.72 -6.49
CA ILE A 32 15.07 -10.46 -6.99
C ILE A 32 13.79 -10.14 -6.23
N PHE A 33 13.64 -8.88 -5.84
CA PHE A 33 12.39 -8.34 -5.36
C PHE A 33 11.75 -7.42 -6.42
N ASP A 34 10.48 -7.67 -6.73
CA ASP A 34 9.67 -6.71 -7.47
C ASP A 34 9.19 -5.61 -6.52
N LEU A 35 9.81 -4.43 -6.59
CA LEU A 35 9.51 -3.32 -5.68
C LEU A 35 8.08 -2.80 -5.83
N LYS A 36 7.44 -3.05 -6.98
CA LYS A 36 6.08 -2.63 -7.25
C LYS A 36 5.10 -3.71 -6.78
N GLN A 37 5.23 -4.92 -7.31
CA GLN A 37 4.25 -5.99 -7.18
C GLN A 37 4.52 -6.95 -6.03
N GLY A 38 5.74 -6.96 -5.50
CA GLY A 38 6.19 -7.84 -4.43
C GLY A 38 5.48 -7.60 -3.10
N LYS A 39 5.58 -8.56 -2.19
CA LYS A 39 4.98 -8.44 -0.85
C LYS A 39 5.72 -7.37 -0.05
N GLY A 40 4.97 -6.42 0.49
CA GLY A 40 5.55 -5.21 1.10
C GLY A 40 5.96 -4.15 0.07
N GLY A 41 5.58 -4.31 -1.20
CA GLY A 41 5.86 -3.38 -2.29
C GLY A 41 4.87 -2.22 -2.37
N VAL A 42 5.07 -1.34 -3.35
CA VAL A 42 4.26 -0.12 -3.53
C VAL A 42 2.77 -0.42 -3.67
N ILE A 43 2.41 -1.46 -4.41
CA ILE A 43 1.00 -1.79 -4.67
C ILE A 43 0.27 -2.21 -3.38
N ASP A 44 0.97 -2.76 -2.38
CA ASP A 44 0.34 -3.08 -1.09
C ASP A 44 -0.08 -1.80 -0.36
N ILE A 45 0.74 -0.75 -0.43
CA ILE A 45 0.40 0.58 0.13
C ILE A 45 -0.79 1.19 -0.61
N GLU A 46 -0.79 1.14 -1.94
CA GLU A 46 -1.90 1.64 -2.77
C GLU A 46 -3.23 0.97 -2.44
N PHE A 47 -3.22 -0.35 -2.26
CA PHE A 47 -4.43 -1.10 -1.91
C PHE A 47 -4.93 -0.78 -0.51
N MET A 48 -4.05 -0.57 0.47
CA MET A 48 -4.46 -0.11 1.81
C MET A 48 -5.09 1.28 1.76
N VAL A 49 -4.48 2.21 1.01
CA VAL A 49 -5.03 3.55 0.77
C VAL A 49 -6.42 3.49 0.15
N GLN A 50 -6.59 2.71 -0.91
CA GLN A 50 -7.89 2.51 -1.55
C GLN A 50 -8.91 1.90 -0.59
N TYR A 51 -8.52 0.89 0.20
CA TYR A 51 -9.39 0.31 1.22
C TYR A 51 -9.89 1.37 2.21
N TRP A 52 -9.00 2.22 2.76
CA TRP A 52 -9.42 3.24 3.71
C TRP A 52 -10.36 4.27 3.08
N VAL A 53 -10.07 4.72 1.86
CA VAL A 53 -11.00 5.61 1.14
C VAL A 53 -12.37 4.94 0.96
N LEU A 54 -12.42 3.69 0.52
CA LEU A 54 -13.68 2.99 0.29
C LEU A 54 -14.51 2.77 1.55
N VAL A 55 -13.87 2.50 2.69
CA VAL A 55 -14.55 2.25 3.96
C VAL A 55 -14.92 3.54 4.68
N TYR A 56 -14.02 4.53 4.69
CA TYR A 56 -14.11 5.68 5.58
C TYR A 56 -14.53 6.98 4.90
N ALA A 57 -14.54 7.09 3.56
CA ALA A 57 -14.92 8.33 2.87
C ALA A 57 -16.35 8.83 3.19
N HIS A 58 -17.24 7.97 3.67
CA HIS A 58 -18.56 8.41 4.12
C HIS A 58 -18.49 9.15 5.48
N ALA A 59 -17.61 8.72 6.38
CA ALA A 59 -17.42 9.35 7.69
C ALA A 59 -16.44 10.54 7.61
N TYR A 60 -15.43 10.45 6.75
CA TYR A 60 -14.39 11.46 6.52
C TYR A 60 -14.30 11.77 5.01
N PRO A 61 -15.19 12.62 4.48
CA PRO A 61 -15.19 13.02 3.06
C PRO A 61 -13.85 13.58 2.57
N GLU A 62 -13.04 14.11 3.47
CA GLU A 62 -11.72 14.66 3.21
C GLU A 62 -10.76 13.64 2.60
N LEU A 63 -10.96 12.34 2.84
CA LEU A 63 -10.18 11.26 2.23
C LEU A 63 -10.35 11.21 0.69
N CYS A 64 -11.39 11.84 0.14
CA CYS A 64 -11.62 11.96 -1.29
C CYS A 64 -11.07 13.26 -1.90
N HIS A 65 -10.52 14.18 -1.09
CA HIS A 65 -10.03 15.47 -1.60
C HIS A 65 -8.72 15.34 -2.37
N PHE A 66 -7.93 14.30 -2.08
CA PHE A 66 -6.65 14.06 -2.71
C PHE A 66 -6.65 12.71 -3.41
N SER A 67 -5.91 12.62 -4.51
CA SER A 67 -5.68 11.37 -5.24
C SER A 67 -4.30 10.76 -4.99
N ASP A 68 -3.42 11.46 -4.27
CA ASP A 68 -2.09 10.97 -3.98
C ASP A 68 -2.02 10.23 -2.62
N ASN A 69 -1.38 9.07 -2.63
CA ASN A 69 -1.30 8.18 -1.47
C ASN A 69 -0.68 8.84 -0.23
N TRP A 70 0.24 9.78 -0.43
CA TRP A 70 0.92 10.46 0.66
C TRP A 70 -0.07 11.23 1.54
N ARG A 71 -0.87 12.12 0.93
CA ARG A 71 -1.82 12.93 1.68
C ARG A 71 -2.94 12.10 2.29
N ILE A 72 -3.35 11.03 1.60
CA ILE A 72 -4.36 10.12 2.16
C ILE A 72 -3.79 9.38 3.38
N LEU A 73 -2.53 8.94 3.36
CA LEU A 73 -1.87 8.34 4.53
C LEU A 73 -1.80 9.31 5.72
N GLU A 74 -1.46 10.58 5.47
CA GLU A 74 -1.47 11.61 6.53
C GLU A 74 -2.87 11.78 7.14
N GLN A 75 -3.92 11.84 6.32
CA GLN A 75 -5.30 11.95 6.78
C GLN A 75 -5.75 10.72 7.57
N VAL A 76 -5.40 9.52 7.11
CA VAL A 76 -5.67 8.25 7.81
C VAL A 76 -5.09 8.27 9.23
N GLY A 77 -3.88 8.81 9.40
CA GLY A 77 -3.27 9.02 10.73
C GLY A 77 -3.97 10.11 11.55
N GLN A 78 -4.30 11.25 10.95
CA GLN A 78 -5.00 12.36 11.62
C GLN A 78 -6.38 11.95 12.15
N PHE A 79 -7.10 11.09 11.42
CA PHE A 79 -8.41 10.56 11.83
C PHE A 79 -8.31 9.35 12.79
N GLY A 80 -7.10 8.89 13.11
CA GLY A 80 -6.89 7.76 14.02
C GLY A 80 -7.30 6.40 13.43
N ILE A 81 -7.45 6.30 12.10
CA ILE A 81 -7.80 5.05 11.42
C ILE A 81 -6.62 4.05 11.48
N LEU A 82 -5.40 4.59 11.47
CA LEU A 82 -4.15 3.84 11.64
C LEU A 82 -3.27 4.57 12.66
N SER A 83 -2.41 3.83 13.37
CA SER A 83 -1.49 4.46 14.32
C SER A 83 -0.51 5.39 13.61
N GLN A 84 -0.09 6.47 14.27
CA GLN A 84 0.86 7.40 13.66
C GLN A 84 2.20 6.76 13.34
N ALA A 85 2.65 5.79 14.15
CA ALA A 85 3.86 5.02 13.88
C ALA A 85 3.75 4.22 12.57
N ASP A 86 2.65 3.49 12.38
CA ASP A 86 2.41 2.73 11.15
C ASP A 86 2.31 3.67 9.93
N VAL A 87 1.64 4.82 10.07
CA VAL A 87 1.55 5.83 9.01
C VAL A 87 2.94 6.33 8.63
N THR A 88 3.79 6.68 9.60
CA THR A 88 5.18 7.09 9.35
C THR A 88 5.95 6.01 8.60
N SER A 89 5.89 4.75 9.02
CA SER A 89 6.57 3.64 8.32
C SER A 89 6.09 3.49 6.87
N LEU A 90 4.78 3.56 6.60
CA LEU A 90 4.25 3.49 5.22
C LEU A 90 4.72 4.66 4.36
N ILE A 91 4.75 5.85 4.93
CA ILE A 91 5.18 7.09 4.27
C ILE A 91 6.67 7.04 3.92
N GLU A 92 7.51 6.53 4.84
CA GLU A 92 8.95 6.34 4.62
C GLU A 92 9.22 5.29 3.55
N ALA A 93 8.56 4.14 3.63
CA ALA A 93 8.63 3.10 2.60
C ALA A 93 8.22 3.65 1.22
N TYR A 94 7.10 4.37 1.15
CA TYR A 94 6.61 4.95 -0.11
C TYR A 94 7.60 5.97 -0.71
N LYS A 95 8.23 6.82 0.11
CA LYS A 95 9.29 7.75 -0.34
C LYS A 95 10.48 7.03 -0.97
N VAL A 96 10.96 5.98 -0.30
CA VAL A 96 12.09 5.17 -0.78
C VAL A 96 11.73 4.52 -2.10
N TYR A 97 10.55 3.91 -2.17
CA TYR A 97 10.11 3.20 -3.37
C TYR A 97 9.85 4.14 -4.55
N ARG A 98 9.20 5.29 -4.32
CA ARG A 98 8.89 6.28 -5.37
C ARG A 98 10.15 6.88 -5.98
N SER A 99 11.17 7.16 -5.15
CA SER A 99 12.49 7.61 -5.62
C SER A 99 13.12 6.59 -6.58
N LYS A 100 13.07 5.31 -6.24
CA LYS A 100 13.57 4.24 -7.09
C LYS A 100 12.71 4.07 -8.35
N TYR A 101 11.38 4.18 -8.23
CA TYR A 101 10.44 4.07 -9.35
C TYR A 101 10.65 5.17 -10.39
N HIS A 102 10.79 6.43 -9.98
CA HIS A 102 11.12 7.52 -10.89
C HIS A 102 12.44 7.27 -11.62
N ARG A 103 13.46 6.74 -10.92
CA ARG A 103 14.74 6.43 -11.55
C ARG A 103 14.64 5.33 -12.61
N VAL A 104 13.93 4.24 -12.33
CA VAL A 104 13.78 3.14 -13.31
C VAL A 104 12.82 3.49 -14.45
N ALA A 105 11.78 4.29 -14.19
CA ALA A 105 10.86 4.77 -15.21
C ALA A 105 11.57 5.66 -16.25
N LEU A 106 12.46 6.56 -15.81
CA LEU A 106 13.30 7.37 -16.71
C LEU A 106 14.24 6.52 -17.58
N GLN A 107 14.54 5.30 -17.14
CA GLN A 107 15.45 4.37 -17.82
C GLN A 107 14.70 3.28 -18.61
N ASN A 108 13.35 3.32 -18.66
CA ASN A 108 12.50 2.25 -19.20
C ASN A 108 12.82 0.85 -18.60
N GLN A 109 13.30 0.81 -17.37
CA GLN A 109 13.65 -0.43 -16.66
C GLN A 109 12.51 -0.89 -15.75
N LYS A 110 12.43 -2.21 -15.54
CA LYS A 110 11.49 -2.79 -14.57
C LYS A 110 11.94 -2.42 -13.14
N PRO A 111 11.00 -2.21 -12.20
CA PRO A 111 11.30 -1.87 -10.81
C PRO A 111 11.78 -3.07 -9.99
N LEU A 112 12.75 -3.82 -10.53
CA LEU A 112 13.33 -4.99 -9.90
C LEU A 112 14.60 -4.59 -9.15
N VAL A 113 14.76 -5.10 -7.94
CA VAL A 113 15.93 -4.87 -7.09
C VAL A 113 16.44 -6.18 -6.53
N ASP A 114 17.67 -6.18 -6.01
CA ASP A 114 18.22 -7.32 -5.29
C ASP A 114 17.35 -7.65 -4.07
N GLN A 115 17.20 -8.94 -3.75
CA GLN A 115 16.37 -9.40 -2.65
C GLN A 115 16.81 -8.84 -1.29
N GLY A 116 18.08 -8.49 -1.09
CA GLY A 116 18.60 -7.83 0.11
C GLY A 116 18.21 -6.36 0.26
N CYS A 117 17.65 -5.72 -0.78
CA CYS A 117 17.25 -4.33 -0.73
C CYS A 117 15.95 -4.10 0.07
N TYR A 118 15.93 -3.01 0.84
CA TYR A 118 14.76 -2.47 1.55
C TYR A 118 14.06 -3.47 2.49
N GLN A 119 14.81 -4.42 3.04
CA GLN A 119 14.29 -5.52 3.86
C GLN A 119 13.40 -5.02 5.01
N GLU A 120 13.82 -3.96 5.70
CA GLU A 120 13.09 -3.35 6.81
C GLU A 120 11.76 -2.75 6.33
N GLN A 121 11.78 -1.85 5.34
CA GLN A 121 10.57 -1.21 4.81
C GLN A 121 9.58 -2.25 4.25
N ARG A 122 10.09 -3.31 3.60
CA ARG A 122 9.26 -4.40 3.08
C ARG A 122 8.57 -5.17 4.20
N ALA A 123 9.31 -5.48 5.27
CA ALA A 123 8.78 -6.18 6.43
C ALA A 123 7.71 -5.33 7.13
N GLU A 124 7.95 -4.04 7.31
CA GLU A 124 6.99 -3.10 7.90
C GLU A 124 5.70 -3.01 7.08
N VAL A 125 5.80 -2.76 5.77
CA VAL A 125 4.62 -2.69 4.89
C VAL A 125 3.85 -4.02 4.92
N ALA A 126 4.55 -5.16 4.90
CA ALA A 126 3.92 -6.47 4.97
C ALA A 126 3.23 -6.73 6.33
N ALA A 127 3.80 -6.25 7.44
CA ALA A 127 3.23 -6.36 8.77
C ALA A 127 1.96 -5.49 8.89
N ILE A 128 2.02 -4.25 8.40
CA ILE A 128 0.87 -3.33 8.40
C ILE A 128 -0.24 -3.86 7.49
N TRP A 129 0.10 -4.39 6.31
CA TRP A 129 -0.85 -5.08 5.45
C TRP A 129 -1.56 -6.21 6.20
N ALA A 130 -0.82 -7.07 6.91
CA ALA A 130 -1.41 -8.16 7.66
C ALA A 130 -2.35 -7.66 8.77
N LYS A 131 -1.98 -6.62 9.51
CA LYS A 131 -2.81 -5.98 10.53
C LYS A 131 -4.13 -5.46 9.94
N VAL A 132 -4.04 -4.66 8.88
CA VAL A 132 -5.20 -4.00 8.25
C VAL A 132 -6.14 -5.01 7.56
N MET A 133 -5.56 -6.00 6.88
CA MET A 133 -6.29 -6.88 5.96
C MET A 133 -6.69 -8.23 6.57
N LYS A 134 -6.13 -8.62 7.72
CA LYS A 134 -6.55 -9.82 8.46
C LYS A 134 -7.40 -9.52 9.68
N GLY A 135 -7.64 -8.24 9.99
CA GLY A 135 -8.48 -7.82 11.11
C GLY A 135 -7.90 -8.12 12.49
N LEU A 136 -6.56 -8.12 12.61
CA LEU A 136 -5.85 -8.28 13.87
C LEU A 136 -5.63 -6.92 14.56
#